data_AF-A0A959SX23-F1
#
_entry.id   AF-A0A959SX23-F1
#
_cell.length_a   1.000
_cell.length_b   1.000
_cell.length_c   1.000
_cell.angle_alpha   90.00
_cell.angle_beta   90.00
_cell.angle_gamma   90.00
#
_symmetry.space_group_name_H-M   'P 1'
#
loop_
_entity.id
_entity.type
_entity.pdbx_description
1 polymer ?
#
loop_
_entity_poly.entity_id
_entity_poly.type
_entity_poly.pdbx_seq_one_letter_code
_entity_poly.pdbx_strand_id
1 'polypeptide(L)'
;MEIKQISKWVVITGTLFIWIVKFLVRPFFELDEPARFFFNIMPNLAGSFLIPFGACWFFYGRNSWVAKIFSIRSSYDLRMVCLIGFIMLVVNEYLQQIPVFGRTFDYFDIIFSFFGLLLSYFVYSRLQLRYDRSFN
;
A
#
# COMPACT_ATOMS: atom_id res chain seq x y z
N MET A 1 -10.12 5.66 18.08
CA MET A 1 -10.07 4.18 17.92
C MET A 1 -10.64 3.72 16.57
N GLU A 2 -11.63 4.40 16.00
CA GLU A 2 -12.28 3.99 14.75
C GLU A 2 -11.36 3.97 13.53
N ILE A 3 -10.53 5.02 13.31
CA ILE A 3 -9.59 5.04 12.17
C ILE A 3 -8.65 3.83 12.18
N LYS A 4 -8.16 3.42 13.36
CA LYS A 4 -7.28 2.25 13.49
C LYS A 4 -8.01 0.97 13.10
N GLN A 5 -9.29 0.83 13.45
CA GLN A 5 -10.09 -0.35 13.13
C GLN A 5 -10.45 -0.40 11.64
N ILE A 6 -10.83 0.73 11.04
CA ILE A 6 -11.03 0.84 9.59
C ILE A 6 -9.72 0.49 8.86
N SER A 7 -8.60 1.07 9.30
CA SER A 7 -7.29 0.82 8.69
C SER A 7 -6.88 -0.65 8.80
N LYS A 8 -7.14 -1.30 9.95
CA LYS A 8 -6.93 -2.74 10.13
C LYS A 8 -7.70 -3.55 9.09
N TRP A 9 -9.00 -3.29 8.93
CA TRP A 9 -9.81 -4.03 7.97
C TRP A 9 -9.37 -3.79 6.53
N VAL A 10 -9.11 -2.54 6.15
CA VAL A 10 -8.60 -2.17 4.82
C VAL A 10 -7.30 -2.91 4.50
N VAL A 11 -6.35 -2.96 5.45
CA VAL A 11 -5.08 -3.68 5.29
C VAL A 11 -5.31 -5.17 5.15
N ILE A 12 -6.11 -5.79 6.03
CA ILE A 12 -6.41 -7.23 5.96
C ILE A 12 -7.04 -7.59 4.62
N THR A 13 -8.09 -6.87 4.20
CA THR A 13 -8.78 -7.14 2.93
C THR A 13 -7.86 -6.93 1.74
N GLY A 14 -7.06 -5.87 1.76
CA GLY A 14 -6.13 -5.57 0.68
C GLY A 14 -4.98 -6.57 0.59
N THR A 15 -4.42 -7.01 1.72
CA THR A 15 -3.38 -8.05 1.74
C THR A 15 -3.91 -9.39 1.24
N LEU A 16 -5.12 -9.79 1.68
CA LEU A 16 -5.77 -11.00 1.17
C LEU A 16 -5.99 -10.94 -0.34
N PHE A 17 -6.46 -9.79 -0.84
CA PHE A 17 -6.62 -9.57 -2.28
C PHE A 17 -5.30 -9.69 -3.04
N ILE A 18 -4.23 -9.05 -2.55
CA ILE A 18 -2.89 -9.16 -3.14
C ILE A 18 -2.42 -10.62 -3.18
N TRP A 19 -2.62 -11.38 -2.10
CA TRP A 19 -2.24 -12.79 -2.03
C TRP A 19 -3.03 -13.65 -3.00
N ILE A 20 -4.34 -13.44 -3.10
CA ILE A 20 -5.17 -14.15 -4.08
C ILE A 20 -4.65 -13.89 -5.50
N VAL A 21 -4.39 -12.63 -5.85
CA VAL A 21 -3.86 -12.32 -7.19
C VAL A 21 -2.49 -12.96 -7.41
N LYS A 22 -1.57 -12.83 -6.45
CA LYS A 22 -0.17 -13.24 -6.60
C LYS A 22 0.02 -14.76 -6.56
N PHE A 23 -0.68 -15.46 -5.68
CA PHE A 23 -0.47 -16.88 -5.40
C PHE A 23 -1.57 -17.79 -5.94
N LEU A 24 -2.74 -17.26 -6.28
CA LEU A 24 -3.84 -18.05 -6.85
C LEU A 24 -4.07 -17.70 -8.32
N VAL A 25 -4.30 -16.43 -8.63
CA VAL A 25 -4.69 -16.05 -10.00
C VAL A 25 -3.52 -16.20 -10.97
N ARG A 26 -2.37 -15.58 -10.69
CA ARG A 26 -1.21 -15.61 -11.60
C ARG A 26 -0.66 -17.01 -11.92
N PRO A 27 -0.47 -17.92 -10.95
CA PRO A 27 0.13 -19.22 -11.26
C PRO A 27 -0.86 -20.26 -11.80
N PHE A 28 -2.15 -20.16 -11.49
CA PHE A 28 -3.13 -21.19 -11.87
C PHE A 28 -4.02 -20.82 -13.07
N PHE A 29 -4.01 -19.57 -13.52
CA PHE A 29 -4.84 -19.12 -14.64
C PHE A 29 -3.97 -18.62 -15.80
N GLU A 30 -4.13 -19.25 -16.97
CA GLU A 30 -3.60 -18.73 -18.22
C GLU A 30 -4.47 -17.55 -18.67
N LEU A 31 -4.02 -16.34 -18.34
CA LEU A 31 -4.74 -15.11 -18.67
C LEU A 31 -4.34 -14.60 -20.06
N ASP A 32 -5.34 -14.16 -20.82
CA ASP A 32 -5.17 -13.43 -22.09
C ASP A 32 -4.57 -12.04 -21.88
N GLU A 33 -4.05 -11.44 -22.95
CA GLU A 33 -3.15 -10.28 -22.92
C GLU A 33 -3.71 -8.91 -22.47
N PRO A 34 -5.03 -8.64 -22.26
CA PRO A 34 -5.38 -7.51 -21.40
C PRO A 34 -5.39 -7.91 -19.93
N ALA A 35 -5.97 -9.07 -19.60
CA ALA A 35 -6.15 -9.50 -18.21
C ALA A 35 -4.80 -9.73 -17.52
N ARG A 36 -3.86 -10.39 -18.21
CA ARG A 36 -2.51 -10.64 -17.68
C ARG A 36 -1.80 -9.36 -17.26
N PHE A 37 -1.87 -8.31 -18.08
CA PHE A 37 -1.31 -7.00 -17.75
C PHE A 37 -1.94 -6.43 -16.48
N PHE A 38 -3.27 -6.38 -16.39
CA PHE A 38 -3.97 -5.88 -15.20
C PHE A 38 -3.59 -6.64 -13.92
N PHE A 39 -3.59 -7.97 -13.97
CA PHE A 39 -3.23 -8.78 -12.81
C PHE A 39 -1.73 -8.67 -12.44
N ASN A 40 -0.87 -8.23 -13.37
CA ASN A 40 0.54 -7.94 -13.13
C ASN A 40 0.77 -6.64 -12.35
N ILE A 41 -0.01 -5.59 -12.63
CA ILE A 41 0.13 -4.29 -11.96
C ILE A 41 -0.68 -4.18 -10.65
N MET A 42 -1.77 -4.95 -10.56
CA MET A 42 -2.79 -4.78 -9.52
C MET A 42 -2.28 -4.99 -8.08
N PRO A 43 -1.37 -5.96 -7.80
CA PRO A 43 -0.75 -6.10 -6.49
C PRO A 43 0.08 -4.90 -6.05
N ASN A 44 0.77 -4.22 -6.97
CA ASN A 44 1.57 -3.04 -6.65
C ASN A 44 0.68 -1.81 -6.43
N LEU A 45 -0.36 -1.64 -7.26
CA LEU A 45 -1.39 -0.62 -7.05
C LEU A 45 -2.08 -0.78 -5.68
N ALA A 46 -2.52 -2.01 -5.36
CA ALA A 46 -3.16 -2.31 -4.09
C ALA A 46 -2.17 -2.17 -2.93
N GLY A 47 -0.96 -2.72 -3.07
CA GLY A 47 0.07 -2.68 -2.04
C GLY A 47 0.45 -1.24 -1.68
N SER A 48 0.62 -0.39 -2.69
CA SER A 48 0.94 1.02 -2.50
C SER A 48 -0.24 1.79 -1.88
N PHE A 49 -1.47 1.44 -2.25
CA PHE A 49 -2.67 2.02 -1.65
C PHE A 49 -2.78 1.72 -0.14
N LEU A 50 -2.32 0.55 0.31
CA LEU A 50 -2.46 0.15 1.72
C LEU A 50 -1.44 0.81 2.66
N ILE A 51 -0.41 1.48 2.16
CA ILE A 51 0.73 1.97 2.95
C ILE A 51 0.32 2.83 4.16
N PRO A 52 -0.43 3.93 4.03
CA PRO A 52 -0.76 4.78 5.18
C PRO A 52 -1.76 4.09 6.12
N PHE A 53 -2.63 3.21 5.63
CA PHE A 53 -3.50 2.39 6.46
C PHE A 53 -2.70 1.37 7.28
N GLY A 54 -1.69 0.73 6.67
CA GLY A 54 -0.76 -0.16 7.33
C GLY A 54 0.03 0.58 8.40
N ALA A 55 0.60 1.73 8.06
CA ALA A 55 1.32 2.58 9.00
C ALA A 55 0.45 2.95 10.22
N CYS A 56 -0.79 3.37 9.97
CA CYS A 56 -1.74 3.65 11.04
C CYS A 56 -2.02 2.42 11.90
N TRP A 57 -2.36 1.28 11.30
CA TRP A 57 -2.70 0.08 12.08
C TRP A 57 -1.52 -0.43 12.93
N PHE A 58 -0.32 -0.51 12.34
CA PHE A 58 0.86 -1.08 13.00
C PHE A 58 1.52 -0.14 14.02
N PHE A 59 1.49 1.17 13.80
CA PHE A 59 2.25 2.12 14.62
C PHE A 59 1.38 2.99 15.53
N TYR A 60 0.06 3.03 15.33
CA TYR A 60 -0.83 3.80 16.20
C TYR A 60 -0.82 3.28 17.65
N GLY A 61 -0.36 4.14 18.56
CA GLY A 61 -0.29 3.89 20.00
C GLY A 61 0.95 3.11 20.46
N ARG A 62 1.96 2.93 19.60
CA ARG A 62 3.24 2.31 19.97
C ARG A 62 4.31 3.37 20.24
N ASN A 63 5.19 3.11 21.22
CA ASN A 63 6.26 4.02 21.64
C ASN A 63 7.65 3.72 21.02
N SER A 64 7.72 2.81 20.04
CA SER A 64 8.98 2.49 19.35
C SER A 64 9.47 3.65 18.47
N TRP A 65 10.78 3.76 18.22
CA TRP A 65 11.36 4.78 17.32
C TRP A 65 10.75 4.75 15.91
N VAL A 66 10.56 3.54 15.37
CA VAL A 66 9.89 3.34 14.07
C VAL A 66 8.45 3.84 14.11
N ALA A 67 7.74 3.62 15.22
CA ALA A 67 6.37 4.08 15.37
C ALA A 67 6.25 5.60 15.37
N LYS A 68 7.27 6.33 15.85
CA LYS A 68 7.31 7.78 15.78
C LYS A 68 7.46 8.29 14.35
N ILE A 69 8.28 7.62 13.53
CA ILE A 69 8.50 7.99 12.12
C ILE A 69 7.22 7.75 11.29
N PHE A 70 6.51 6.66 11.55
CA PHE A 70 5.31 6.28 10.80
C PHE A 70 4.00 6.72 11.46
N SER A 71 4.06 7.49 12.55
CA SER A 71 2.87 8.00 13.24
C SER A 71 2.26 9.15 12.44
N ILE A 72 1.13 8.90 11.79
CA ILE A 72 0.41 9.92 11.02
C ILE A 72 -0.42 10.79 11.98
N ARG A 73 0.07 12.00 12.31
CA ARG A 73 -0.67 13.00 13.09
C ARG A 73 -1.02 14.23 12.27
N SER A 74 -0.17 14.57 11.30
CA SER A 74 -0.33 15.72 10.40
C SER A 74 -0.33 15.28 8.94
N SER A 75 -0.83 16.15 8.07
CA SER A 75 -0.68 16.02 6.61
C SER A 75 0.79 15.91 6.19
N TYR A 76 1.72 16.52 6.95
CA TYR A 76 3.15 16.36 6.71
C TYR A 76 3.61 14.92 6.95
N ASP A 77 3.21 14.33 8.08
CA ASP A 77 3.55 12.94 8.42
C ASP A 77 2.99 11.96 7.38
N LEU A 78 1.76 12.21 6.91
CA LEU A 78 1.15 11.41 5.85
C LEU A 78 1.99 11.46 4.56
N ARG A 79 2.47 12.65 4.15
CA ARG A 79 3.37 12.78 2.99
C ARG A 79 4.67 12.01 3.20
N MET A 80 5.26 12.08 4.39
CA MET A 80 6.49 11.35 4.71
C MET A 80 6.29 9.84 4.67
N VAL A 81 5.19 9.34 5.23
CA VAL A 81 4.83 7.91 5.16
C VAL A 81 4.63 7.47 3.71
N CYS A 82 3.93 8.25 2.89
CA CYS A 82 3.76 7.96 1.47
C CYS A 82 5.09 7.98 0.71
N LEU A 83 5.98 8.94 1.00
CA LEU A 83 7.30 9.04 0.36
C LEU A 83 8.20 7.85 0.73
N ILE A 84 8.31 7.53 2.02
CA ILE A 84 9.08 6.38 2.51
C ILE A 84 8.51 5.09 1.91
N GLY A 85 7.18 4.98 1.89
CA GLY A 85 6.48 3.87 1.26
C GLY A 85 6.78 3.73 -0.23
N PHE A 86 6.81 4.84 -0.98
CA PHE A 86 7.19 4.83 -2.39
C PHE A 86 8.62 4.35 -2.59
N ILE A 87 9.56 4.87 -1.79
CA ILE A 87 10.96 4.43 -1.84
C ILE A 87 11.06 2.92 -1.55
N MET A 88 10.33 2.41 -0.56
CA MET A 88 10.28 0.98 -0.26
C MET A 88 9.73 0.16 -1.43
N LEU A 89 8.72 0.66 -2.16
CA LEU A 89 8.19 -0.03 -3.34
C LEU A 89 9.17 -0.05 -4.50
N VAL A 90 9.86 1.06 -4.75
CA VAL A 90 10.92 1.12 -5.76
C VAL A 90 12.03 0.11 -5.43
N VAL A 91 12.50 0.09 -4.18
CA VAL A 91 13.50 -0.89 -3.72
C VAL A 91 12.96 -2.32 -3.86
N ASN A 92 11.70 -2.57 -3.51
CA ASN A 92 11.07 -3.87 -3.67
C ASN A 92 11.01 -4.33 -5.13
N GLU A 93 10.79 -3.43 -6.08
CA GLU A 93 10.82 -3.75 -7.52
C GLU A 93 12.23 -4.10 -7.98
N TYR A 94 13.26 -3.37 -7.51
CA TYR A 94 14.66 -3.74 -7.76
C TYR A 94 15.02 -5.10 -7.16
N LEU A 95 14.53 -5.42 -5.95
CA LEU A 95 14.78 -6.74 -5.34
C LEU A 95 14.08 -7.89 -6.08
N GLN A 96 12.95 -7.63 -6.75
CA GLN A 96 12.28 -8.64 -7.56
C GLN A 96 13.04 -9.02 -8.83
N GLN A 97 14.03 -8.21 -9.26
CA GLN A 97 14.97 -8.59 -10.32
C GLN A 97 15.91 -9.73 -9.92
N ILE A 98 16.03 -10.04 -8.62
CA ILE A 98 16.84 -11.17 -8.15
C ILE A 98 16.21 -12.46 -8.70
N PRO A 99 16.99 -13.34 -9.35
CA PRO A 99 16.48 -14.49 -10.12
C PRO A 99 15.64 -15.49 -9.32
N VAL A 100 15.70 -15.46 -7.99
CA VAL A 100 14.82 -16.23 -7.09
C VAL A 100 13.34 -15.85 -7.25
N PHE A 101 13.05 -14.59 -7.58
CA PHE A 101 11.67 -14.10 -7.76
C PHE A 101 11.19 -14.18 -9.21
N GLY A 102 12.09 -14.42 -10.16
CA GLY A 102 11.77 -14.71 -11.56
C GLY A 102 11.02 -13.60 -12.31
N ARG A 103 11.08 -12.34 -11.84
CA ARG A 103 10.34 -11.22 -12.44
C ARG A 103 11.29 -10.22 -13.09
N THR A 104 10.94 -9.77 -14.28
CA THR A 104 11.59 -8.64 -14.94
C THR A 104 11.08 -7.34 -14.33
N PHE A 105 11.96 -6.35 -14.25
CA PHE A 105 11.59 -5.00 -13.79
C PHE A 105 10.50 -4.40 -14.65
N ASP A 106 9.40 -4.02 -14.03
CA ASP A 106 8.25 -3.45 -14.74
C ASP A 106 8.05 -1.97 -14.38
N TYR A 107 8.26 -1.09 -15.35
CA TYR A 107 8.00 0.35 -15.18
C TYR A 107 6.54 0.64 -14.86
N PHE A 108 5.61 -0.19 -15.36
CA PHE A 108 4.19 -0.04 -15.04
C PHE A 108 3.94 -0.31 -13.55
N ASP A 109 4.66 -1.25 -12.93
CA ASP A 109 4.53 -1.51 -11.49
C ASP A 109 4.89 -0.27 -10.64
N ILE A 110 5.89 0.52 -11.06
CA ILE A 110 6.25 1.78 -10.40
C ILE A 110 5.19 2.87 -10.65
N ILE A 111 4.71 3.01 -11.88
CA ILE A 111 3.67 4.00 -12.24
C ILE A 111 2.38 3.72 -11.46
N PHE A 112 1.92 2.47 -11.44
CA PHE A 112 0.72 2.09 -10.70
C PHE A 112 0.94 2.16 -9.18
N SER A 113 2.15 1.90 -8.69
CA SER A 113 2.51 2.18 -7.30
C SER A 113 2.34 3.66 -6.95
N PHE A 114 2.80 4.57 -7.81
CA PHE A 114 2.61 6.02 -7.64
C PHE A 114 1.13 6.40 -7.60
N PHE A 115 0.32 5.90 -8.54
CA PHE A 115 -1.13 6.15 -8.54
C PHE A 115 -1.84 5.63 -7.29
N GLY A 116 -1.49 4.42 -6.84
CA GLY A 116 -2.10 3.85 -5.63
C GLY A 116 -1.73 4.64 -4.37
N LEU A 117 -0.49 5.15 -4.27
CA LEU A 117 -0.09 6.04 -3.19
C LEU A 117 -0.79 7.40 -3.24
N LEU A 118 -0.94 7.98 -4.43
CA LEU A 118 -1.66 9.24 -4.61
C LEU A 118 -3.13 9.08 -4.20
N LEU A 119 -3.79 8.00 -4.66
CA LEU A 119 -5.16 7.68 -4.26
C LEU A 119 -5.24 7.49 -2.73
N SER A 120 -4.28 6.77 -2.15
CA SER A 120 -4.24 6.54 -0.71
C SER A 120 -4.06 7.80 0.11
N TYR A 121 -3.18 8.70 -0.34
CA TYR A 121 -2.99 10.01 0.27
C TYR A 121 -4.31 10.78 0.34
N PHE A 122 -5.06 10.83 -0.77
CA PHE A 122 -6.34 11.53 -0.81
C PHE A 122 -7.41 10.86 0.06
N VAL A 123 -7.57 9.54 -0.05
CA VAL A 123 -8.58 8.79 0.72
C VAL A 123 -8.29 8.88 2.22
N TYR A 124 -7.04 8.65 2.62
CA TYR A 124 -6.63 8.69 4.02
C TYR A 124 -6.72 10.12 4.59
N SER A 125 -6.29 11.15 3.84
CA SER A 125 -6.42 12.54 4.27
C SER A 125 -7.89 12.94 4.49
N ARG A 126 -8.79 12.52 3.60
CA ARG A 126 -10.24 12.74 3.76
C ARG A 126 -10.80 12.00 4.97
N LEU A 127 -10.34 10.77 5.23
CA LEU A 127 -10.74 9.98 6.39
C LEU A 127 -10.29 10.66 7.70
N GLN A 128 -9.04 11.13 7.75
CA GLN A 128 -8.48 11.85 8.89
C GLN A 128 -9.25 13.14 9.19
N LEU A 129 -9.52 13.96 8.16
CA LEU A 129 -10.31 15.19 8.31
C LEU A 129 -11.73 14.94 8.84
N ARG A 130 -12.37 13.85 8.43
CA ARG A 130 -13.71 13.47 8.94
C ARG A 130 -13.66 13.10 10.41
N TYR A 131 -12.62 12.37 10.82
CA TYR A 131 -12.44 11.99 12.21
C TYR A 131 -12.14 13.21 13.08
N ASP A 132 -11.23 14.09 12.67
CA ASP A 132 -10.89 15.30 13.44
C ASP A 132 -12.12 16.21 13.65
N ARG A 133 -13.03 16.28 12.67
CA ARG A 133 -14.30 17.00 12.78
C ARG A 133 -15.35 16.33 13.67
N SER A 134 -15.26 15.02 13.90
CA SER A 134 -16.22 14.31 14.76
C SER A 134 -15.90 14.43 16.24
N PHE A 135 -14.69 14.90 16.58
CA PHE A 135 -14.20 15.05 17.96
C PHE A 135 -14.07 16.52 18.42
N ASN A 136 -14.35 17.48 17.53
CA ASN A 136 -14.51 18.92 17.81
C ASN A 136 -15.97 19.30 17.73
#